data_AF-A0A2J7VYZ6-F1
#
_entry.id   AF-A0A2J7VYZ6-F1
#
_cell.length_a   1.000
_cell.length_b   1.000
_cell.length_c   1.000
_cell.angle_alpha   90.00
_cell.angle_beta   90.00
_cell.angle_gamma   90.00
#
_symmetry.space_group_name_H-M   'P 1'
#
loop_
_entity.id
_entity.type
_entity.pdbx_description
1 polymer ?
#
loop_
_entity_poly.entity_id
_entity_poly.type
_entity_poly.pdbx_seq_one_letter_code
_entity_poly.pdbx_strand_id
1 'polypeptide(L)'
;MTIPIELIRSKKSAGAAITLACDSSGLEDKEIYLALGIDAGYFSNIKKGKATLQGDLLREFCKVVGNTVYPEWLAYQVGCTLVQIQTEAERRAEAAERRAEEAELKVRVLMETFQVRASA
;
A
#
# COMPACT_ATOMS: atom_id res chain seq x y z
N MET A 1 0.42 10.67 -1.34
CA MET A 1 0.81 10.69 -2.77
C MET A 1 1.09 9.26 -3.20
N THR A 2 0.54 8.79 -4.33
CA THR A 2 0.76 7.41 -4.79
C THR A 2 2.04 7.33 -5.63
N ILE A 3 3.02 6.59 -5.15
CA ILE A 3 4.33 6.47 -5.79
C ILE A 3 4.34 5.21 -6.66
N PRO A 4 4.82 5.28 -7.92
CA PRO A 4 4.81 4.11 -8.80
C PRO A 4 5.60 2.94 -8.22
N ILE A 5 4.98 1.75 -8.20
CA ILE A 5 5.56 0.56 -7.58
C ILE A 5 6.90 0.15 -8.22
N GLU A 6 7.06 0.35 -9.52
CA GLU A 6 8.32 0.06 -10.23
C GLU A 6 9.47 0.96 -9.76
N LEU A 7 9.18 2.23 -9.41
CA LEU A 7 10.18 3.13 -8.85
C LEU A 7 10.62 2.67 -7.45
N ILE A 8 9.69 2.15 -6.66
CA ILE A 8 9.97 1.60 -5.32
C ILE A 8 10.84 0.34 -5.46
N ARG A 9 10.44 -0.60 -6.31
CA ARG A 9 11.15 -1.86 -6.59
C ARG A 9 12.55 -1.65 -7.17
N SER A 10 12.76 -0.55 -7.89
CA SER A 10 14.08 -0.22 -8.47
C SER A 10 15.17 0.05 -7.42
N LYS A 11 14.79 0.38 -6.17
CA LYS A 11 15.73 0.76 -5.11
C LYS A 11 16.57 -0.44 -4.66
N LYS A 12 17.89 -0.24 -4.62
CA LYS A 12 18.87 -1.31 -4.35
C LYS A 12 19.17 -1.54 -2.87
N SER A 13 18.68 -0.68 -1.98
CA SER A 13 18.94 -0.79 -0.55
C SER A 13 17.80 -0.19 0.28
N ALA A 14 17.73 -0.58 1.55
CA ALA A 14 16.78 -0.03 2.52
C ALA A 14 16.95 1.49 2.67
N GLY A 15 18.19 1.99 2.73
CA GLY A 15 18.47 3.42 2.82
C GLY A 15 17.95 4.20 1.60
N ALA A 16 18.08 3.65 0.39
CA ALA A 16 17.54 4.26 -0.82
C ALA A 16 16.00 4.26 -0.86
N ALA A 17 15.35 3.21 -0.34
CA ALA A 17 13.90 3.16 -0.20
C ALA A 17 13.38 4.16 0.84
N ILE A 18 14.04 4.28 1.99
CA ILE A 18 13.70 5.27 3.03
C ILE A 18 13.93 6.69 2.49
N THR A 19 15.03 6.92 1.77
CA THR A 19 15.29 8.22 1.15
C THR A 19 14.19 8.59 0.17
N LEU A 20 13.78 7.66 -0.72
CA LEU A 20 12.63 7.88 -1.62
C LEU A 20 11.35 8.22 -0.84
N ALA A 21 11.09 7.52 0.26
CA ALA A 21 9.91 7.77 1.11
C ALA A 21 9.92 9.19 1.70
N CYS A 22 11.08 9.65 2.18
CA CYS A 22 11.27 11.00 2.72
C CYS A 22 11.14 12.06 1.63
N ASP A 23 11.85 11.90 0.51
CA ASP A 23 11.83 12.85 -0.61
C ASP A 23 10.42 13.03 -1.19
N SER A 24 9.64 11.94 -1.23
CA SER A 24 8.26 11.97 -1.72
C SER A 24 7.26 12.57 -0.74
N SER A 25 7.65 12.79 0.52
CA SER A 25 6.80 13.42 1.53
C SER A 25 6.76 14.94 1.42
N GLY A 26 7.81 15.55 0.86
CA GLY A 26 8.00 17.01 0.84
C GLY A 26 8.43 17.61 2.18
N LEU A 27 8.64 16.79 3.23
CA LEU A 27 9.13 17.22 4.54
C LEU A 27 10.66 17.29 4.55
N GLU A 28 11.21 18.18 5.38
CA GLU A 28 12.63 18.16 5.69
C GLU A 28 12.97 16.98 6.62
N ASP A 29 14.19 16.46 6.49
CA ASP A 29 14.69 15.37 7.36
C ASP A 29 14.51 15.69 8.84
N LYS A 30 14.64 16.98 9.22
CA LYS A 30 14.44 17.47 10.58
C LYS A 30 13.03 17.26 11.10
N GLU A 31 12.02 17.52 10.29
CA GLU A 31 10.63 17.32 10.68
C GLU A 31 10.35 15.84 10.93
N ILE A 32 10.97 14.97 10.12
CA ILE A 32 10.80 13.52 10.21
C ILE A 32 11.48 12.94 11.46
N TYR A 33 12.78 13.18 11.67
CA TYR A 33 13.47 12.56 12.81
C TYR A 33 12.98 13.09 14.15
N LEU A 34 12.55 14.36 14.24
CA LEU A 34 11.95 14.90 15.45
C LEU A 34 10.60 14.26 15.75
N ALA A 35 9.75 14.06 14.74
CA ALA A 35 8.46 13.38 14.91
C ALA A 35 8.61 11.92 15.35
N LEU A 36 9.71 11.26 14.93
CA LEU A 36 10.02 9.88 15.32
C LEU A 36 10.75 9.76 16.66
N GLY A 37 11.17 10.88 17.27
CA GLY A 37 11.98 10.86 18.49
C GLY A 37 13.38 10.26 18.27
N ILE A 38 13.94 10.40 17.07
CA ILE A 38 15.23 9.85 16.67
C ILE A 38 16.27 10.99 16.55
N ASP A 39 17.53 10.72 16.87
CA ASP A 39 18.61 11.69 16.64
C ASP A 39 18.98 11.84 15.14
N ALA A 40 19.39 13.04 14.76
CA ALA A 40 19.73 13.37 13.38
C ALA A 40 20.86 12.48 12.79
N GLY A 41 21.82 12.07 13.62
CA GLY A 41 22.95 11.24 13.20
C GLY A 41 22.49 9.82 12.84
N TYR A 42 21.67 9.21 13.69
CA TYR A 42 21.05 7.92 13.45
C TYR A 42 20.14 7.95 12.23
N PHE A 43 19.30 8.98 12.09
CA PHE A 43 18.47 9.13 10.89
C PHE A 43 19.29 9.25 9.60
N SER A 44 20.37 10.04 9.61
CA SER A 44 21.33 10.11 8.49
C SER A 44 21.96 8.74 8.20
N ASN A 45 22.30 7.95 9.23
CA ASN A 45 22.85 6.61 9.05
C ASN A 45 21.82 5.62 8.47
N ILE A 46 20.54 5.74 8.83
CA ILE A 46 19.45 4.97 8.24
C ILE A 46 19.36 5.26 6.73
N LYS A 47 19.30 6.53 6.33
CA LYS A 47 19.23 6.93 4.90
C LYS A 47 20.45 6.44 4.11
N LYS A 48 21.63 6.35 4.74
CA LYS A 48 22.86 5.80 4.15
C LYS A 48 22.95 4.27 4.18
N GLY A 49 21.97 3.57 4.78
CA GLY A 49 21.99 2.11 4.92
C GLY A 49 23.01 1.58 5.93
N LYS A 50 23.50 2.43 6.84
CA LYS A 50 24.43 2.08 7.93
C LYS A 50 23.74 1.78 9.26
N ALA A 51 22.44 2.06 9.34
CA ALA A 51 21.57 1.74 10.46
C ALA A 51 20.20 1.30 9.94
N THR A 52 19.38 0.71 10.81
CA THR A 52 18.06 0.16 10.46
C THR A 52 16.97 0.94 11.19
N LEU A 53 15.87 1.25 10.49
CA LEU A 53 14.68 1.78 11.15
C LEU A 53 14.11 0.71 12.10
N GLN A 54 13.91 1.05 13.37
CA GLN A 54 13.29 0.12 14.33
C GLN A 54 11.88 -0.28 13.86
N GLY A 55 11.55 -1.56 13.94
CA GLY A 55 10.28 -2.10 13.44
C GLY A 55 9.06 -1.43 14.08
N ASP A 56 9.14 -1.10 15.37
CA ASP A 56 8.06 -0.44 16.11
C ASP A 56 7.78 0.98 15.61
N LEU A 57 8.78 1.64 15.01
CA LEU A 57 8.66 2.98 14.44
C LEU A 57 8.14 2.97 13.00
N LEU A 58 8.05 1.81 12.35
CA LEU A 58 7.64 1.71 10.94
C LEU A 58 6.26 2.33 10.68
N ARG A 59 5.30 2.06 11.58
CA ARG A 59 3.94 2.63 11.47
C ARG A 59 3.97 4.15 11.57
N GLU A 60 4.70 4.69 12.54
CA GLU A 60 4.76 6.13 12.77
C GLU A 60 5.52 6.82 11.64
N PHE A 61 6.61 6.22 11.15
CA PHE A 61 7.33 6.65 9.96
C PHE A 61 6.39 6.80 8.77
N CYS A 62 5.62 5.77 8.42
CA CYS A 62 4.68 5.81 7.29
C CYS A 62 3.60 6.90 7.45
N LYS A 63 3.13 7.16 8.68
CA LYS A 63 2.20 8.27 8.94
C LYS A 63 2.86 9.63 8.71
N VAL A 64 4.06 9.83 9.24
CA VAL A 64 4.80 11.09 9.13
C VAL A 64 5.12 11.41 7.67
N VAL A 65 5.67 10.45 6.92
CA VAL A 65 6.01 10.66 5.50
C VAL A 65 4.81 10.56 4.55
N GLY A 66 3.65 10.11 5.05
CA GLY A 66 2.39 10.03 4.30
C GLY A 66 2.42 9.02 3.14
N ASN A 67 3.26 7.99 3.22
CA ASN A 67 3.39 6.96 2.18
C ASN A 67 3.90 5.62 2.74
N THR A 68 3.78 4.58 1.92
CA THR A 68 4.10 3.17 2.25
C THR A 68 5.31 2.63 1.49
N VAL A 69 6.16 3.51 0.95
CA VAL A 69 7.31 3.12 0.10
C VAL A 69 8.22 2.10 0.77
N TYR A 70 8.61 2.35 2.02
CA TYR A 70 9.54 1.47 2.72
C TYR A 70 8.96 0.08 2.99
N PRO A 71 7.76 -0.08 3.57
CA PRO A 71 7.18 -1.41 3.74
C PRO A 71 6.83 -2.11 2.41
N GLU A 72 6.49 -1.37 1.35
CA GLU A 72 6.30 -1.96 0.01
C GLU A 72 7.60 -2.51 -0.55
N TRP A 73 8.70 -1.78 -0.38
CA TRP A 73 10.03 -2.26 -0.74
C TRP A 73 10.41 -3.50 0.07
N LEU A 74 10.15 -3.52 1.38
CA LEU A 74 10.39 -4.70 2.23
C LEU A 74 9.56 -5.91 1.76
N ALA A 75 8.28 -5.72 1.45
CA ALA A 75 7.43 -6.77 0.90
C ALA A 75 7.99 -7.32 -0.42
N TYR A 76 8.46 -6.45 -1.30
CA TYR A 76 9.10 -6.87 -2.56
C TYR A 76 10.38 -7.70 -2.32
N GLN A 77 11.21 -7.33 -1.34
CA GLN A 77 12.42 -8.09 -1.02
C GLN A 77 12.12 -9.53 -0.60
N VAL A 78 10.94 -9.79 -0.03
CA VAL A 78 10.50 -11.14 0.36
C VAL A 78 9.61 -11.82 -0.69
N GLY A 79 9.47 -11.24 -1.88
CA GLY A 79 8.64 -11.79 -2.96
C GLY A 79 7.13 -11.63 -2.73
N CYS A 80 6.73 -10.64 -1.93
CA CYS A 80 5.33 -10.36 -1.60
C CYS A 80 4.92 -8.95 -2.07
N THR A 81 3.64 -8.63 -1.87
CA THR A 81 3.09 -7.27 -2.01
C THR A 81 2.30 -6.92 -0.77
N LEU A 82 2.22 -5.63 -0.45
CA LEU A 82 1.27 -5.17 0.57
C LEU A 82 -0.14 -5.19 0.01
N VAL A 83 -1.08 -5.58 0.86
CA VAL A 83 -2.52 -5.45 0.63
C VAL A 83 -3.14 -4.77 1.83
N GLN A 84 -4.20 -3.99 1.61
CA GLN A 84 -4.96 -3.40 2.72
C GLN A 84 -5.62 -4.52 3.51
N ILE A 85 -5.52 -4.47 4.84
CA ILE A 85 -6.22 -5.41 5.72
C ILE A 85 -7.68 -4.98 5.72
N GLN A 86 -8.53 -5.76 5.06
CA GLN A 86 -9.97 -5.59 5.16
C GLN A 86 -10.44 -6.02 6.56
N THR A 87 -11.34 -5.23 7.14
CA THR A 87 -12.15 -5.69 8.26
C THR A 87 -13.04 -6.86 7.84
N GLU A 88 -13.46 -7.68 8.79
CA GLU A 88 -14.38 -8.79 8.52
C GLU A 88 -15.73 -8.29 7.96
N ALA A 89 -16.15 -7.08 8.33
CA ALA A 89 -17.35 -6.45 7.80
C ALA A 89 -17.19 -6.08 6.31
N GLU A 90 -16.06 -5.48 5.93
CA GLU A 90 -15.75 -5.16 4.53
C GLU A 90 -15.65 -6.43 3.67
N ARG A 91 -15.02 -7.49 4.20
CA ARG A 91 -14.93 -8.78 3.50
C ARG A 91 -16.30 -9.40 3.24
N ARG A 92 -17.22 -9.33 4.21
CA ARG A 92 -18.59 -9.85 4.07
C ARG A 92 -19.43 -8.99 3.12
N ALA A 93 -19.25 -7.67 3.15
CA ALA A 93 -19.90 -6.76 2.22
C ALA A 93 -19.48 -7.07 0.78
N GLU A 94 -18.17 -7.19 0.52
CA GLU A 94 -17.63 -7.52 -0.80
C GLU A 94 -18.11 -8.90 -1.30
N ALA A 95 -18.25 -9.88 -0.40
CA ALA A 95 -18.81 -11.20 -0.73
C ALA A 95 -20.32 -11.18 -0.96
N ALA A 96 -21.06 -10.27 -0.34
CA ALA A 96 -22.49 -10.07 -0.60
C ALA A 96 -22.71 -9.35 -1.93
N GLU A 97 -21.90 -8.34 -2.22
CA GLU A 97 -21.94 -7.56 -3.45
C GLU A 97 -21.60 -8.42 -4.67
N ARG A 98 -20.53 -9.22 -4.62
CA ARG A 98 -20.23 -10.21 -5.67
C ARG A 98 -21.39 -11.18 -5.93
N ARG A 99 -22.07 -11.65 -4.87
CA ARG A 99 -23.23 -12.53 -5.02
C ARG A 99 -24.43 -11.83 -5.63
N ALA A 100 -24.63 -10.54 -5.33
CA ALA A 100 -25.67 -9.72 -5.93
C ALA A 100 -25.40 -9.50 -7.42
N GLU A 101 -24.17 -9.14 -7.79
CA GLU A 101 -23.76 -8.95 -9.20
C GLU A 101 -23.94 -10.23 -10.03
N GLU A 102 -23.55 -11.39 -9.50
CA GLU A 102 -23.76 -12.67 -10.17
C GLU A 102 -25.26 -12.99 -10.34
N ALA A 103 -26.09 -12.68 -9.35
CA ALA A 103 -27.52 -12.89 -9.41
C ALA A 103 -28.18 -11.95 -10.44
N GLU A 104 -27.80 -10.67 -10.45
CA GLU A 104 -28.27 -9.69 -11.44
C GLU A 104 -27.88 -10.07 -12.86
N LEU A 105 -26.64 -10.55 -13.06
CA LEU A 105 -26.18 -11.03 -14.36
C LEU A 105 -27.00 -12.25 -14.82
N LYS A 106 -27.23 -13.23 -13.93
CA LYS A 106 -28.05 -14.41 -14.24
C LYS A 106 -29.48 -14.03 -14.59
N VAL A 107 -30.09 -13.11 -13.84
CA VAL A 107 -31.45 -12.61 -14.12
C VAL A 107 -31.49 -11.91 -15.47
N ARG A 108 -30.51 -11.04 -15.77
CA ARG A 108 -30.43 -10.34 -17.06
C ARG A 108 -30.37 -11.31 -18.23
N VAL A 109 -29.43 -12.27 -18.19
CA VAL A 109 -29.25 -13.28 -19.24
C VAL A 109 -30.50 -14.14 -19.42
N LEU A 110 -31.16 -14.53 -18.32
CA LEU A 110 -32.42 -15.28 -18.37
C LEU A 110 -33.53 -14.45 -19.05
N MET A 111 -33.70 -13.19 -18.66
CA MET A 111 -34.72 -12.29 -19.23
C MET A 111 -34.49 -12.04 -20.73
N GLU A 112 -33.25 -11.82 -21.15
CA GLU A 112 -32.87 -11.69 -22.56
C GLU A 112 -33.21 -12.97 -23.34
N THR A 113 -32.92 -14.14 -22.78
CA THR A 113 -33.25 -15.44 -23.40
C THR A 113 -34.76 -15.66 -23.53
N PHE A 114 -35.55 -15.26 -22.53
CA PHE A 114 -37.01 -15.34 -22.56
C PHE A 114 -37.61 -14.41 -23.63
N GLN A 115 -37.10 -13.18 -23.77
CA GLN A 115 -37.59 -12.23 -24.78
C GLN A 115 -37.31 -12.72 -26.21
N VAL A 116 -36.14 -13.29 -26.47
CA VAL A 116 -35.80 -13.86 -27.78
C VAL A 116 -36.72 -15.02 -28.15
N ARG A 117 -37.07 -15.90 -27.19
CA ARG A 117 -37.98 -17.03 -27.43
C ARG A 117 -39.45 -16.62 -27.59
N ALA A 118 -39.89 -15.54 -26.97
CA ALA A 118 -41.26 -15.04 -27.10
C ALA A 118 -41.50 -14.25 -28.39
N SER A 119 -40.43 -13.83 -29.07
CA SER A 119 -40.47 -13.05 -30.32
C SER A 119 -40.26 -13.89 -31.59
N ALA A 120 -40.13 -15.22 -31.44
CA ALA A 120 -39.92 -16.21 -32.49
C ALA A 120 -41.15 -17.13 -32.60
#